data_AF-A0A8K0M8X8-F1
#
_entry.id   AF-A0A8K0M8X8-F1
#
_cell.length_a   1.000
_cell.length_b   1.000
_cell.length_c   1.000
_cell.angle_alpha   90.00
_cell.angle_beta   90.00
_cell.angle_gamma   90.00
#
_symmetry.space_group_name_H-M   'P 1'
#
loop_
_entity.id
_entity.type
_entity.pdbx_description
1 polymer ?
#
loop_
_entity_poly.entity_id
_entity_poly.type
_entity_poly.pdbx_seq_one_letter_code
_entity_poly.pdbx_strand_id
1 'polypeptide(L)'
;MPKERNYNPVQAQRKADKAKAIKKGKAEVQGRRNEQLARKNPERLQKQIDDLKKITTSGGKLTRHEEQTLEGLEKELRAVKKARDTLGDKAPSFGRGWNRDDDSRSGVLGKRRRGSNEATASDDDVPEDVKNIPMPRDTPPPIPKEVLDKWYSERRARRNAEIAAKQEEEGNIPKREAPVIEAKTVYEAKPVVRDLRKEAVSAFVPTAVKLKMDKGKGEGGLMEPEEADRLEKEGYLKTGDTSGQAPTATTATTTAQGRPFRNVTMEDVDDEEG
;
A
#
# COMPACT_ATOMS: atom_id res chain seq x y z
N MET A 1 -18.52 -48.68 -35.42
CA MET A 1 -19.12 -48.50 -34.08
C MET A 1 -18.04 -48.05 -33.11
N PRO A 2 -17.90 -46.75 -32.84
CA PRO A 2 -16.88 -46.26 -31.92
C PRO A 2 -17.20 -46.77 -30.51
N LYS A 3 -16.34 -47.66 -30.02
CA LYS A 3 -16.45 -48.36 -28.74
C LYS A 3 -16.65 -47.35 -27.61
N GLU A 4 -17.69 -47.61 -26.82
CA GLU A 4 -18.10 -46.87 -25.64
C GLU A 4 -16.88 -46.60 -24.77
N ARG A 5 -16.48 -45.33 -24.68
CA ARG A 5 -15.36 -44.94 -23.83
C ARG A 5 -15.72 -45.36 -22.41
N ASN A 6 -14.90 -46.22 -21.80
CA ASN A 6 -14.96 -46.56 -20.37
C ASN A 6 -15.03 -45.29 -19.53
N TYR A 7 -16.25 -44.82 -19.29
CA TYR A 7 -16.52 -43.62 -18.52
C TYR A 7 -16.49 -44.06 -17.07
N ASN A 8 -15.32 -43.89 -16.43
CA ASN A 8 -15.24 -44.09 -14.99
C ASN A 8 -16.21 -43.10 -14.33
N PRO A 9 -17.30 -43.56 -13.69
CA PRO A 9 -18.38 -42.70 -13.19
C PRO A 9 -17.85 -41.67 -12.18
N VAL A 10 -16.82 -42.03 -11.40
CA VAL A 10 -16.16 -41.13 -10.45
C VAL A 10 -15.41 -40.00 -11.17
N GLN A 11 -14.76 -40.29 -12.30
CA GLN A 11 -14.11 -39.26 -13.10
C GLN A 11 -15.11 -38.36 -13.82
N ALA A 12 -16.26 -38.91 -14.24
CA ALA A 12 -17.36 -38.14 -14.81
C ALA A 12 -17.90 -37.11 -13.80
N GLN A 13 -18.15 -37.56 -12.58
CA GLN A 13 -18.60 -36.71 -11.48
C GLN A 13 -17.57 -35.61 -11.17
N ARG A 14 -16.29 -35.96 -10.98
CA ARG A 14 -15.24 -34.96 -10.75
C ARG A 14 -15.10 -33.93 -11.88
N LYS A 15 -15.24 -34.36 -13.14
CA LYS A 15 -15.25 -33.45 -14.30
C LYS A 15 -16.48 -32.54 -14.31
N ALA A 16 -17.65 -33.09 -14.00
CA ALA A 16 -18.89 -32.32 -13.88
C ALA A 16 -18.80 -31.29 -12.74
N ASP A 17 -18.26 -31.66 -11.58
CA ASP A 17 -18.09 -30.77 -10.43
C ASP A 17 -17.04 -29.69 -10.71
N LYS A 18 -15.94 -30.03 -11.39
CA LYS A 18 -14.97 -29.05 -11.87
C LYS A 18 -15.59 -28.09 -12.89
N ALA A 19 -16.42 -28.58 -13.81
CA ALA A 19 -17.11 -27.72 -14.77
C ALA A 19 -18.11 -26.78 -14.08
N LYS A 20 -18.87 -27.28 -13.08
CA LYS A 20 -19.75 -26.46 -12.24
C LYS A 20 -18.96 -25.41 -11.46
N ALA A 21 -17.83 -25.78 -10.88
CA ALA A 21 -16.95 -24.87 -10.15
C ALA A 21 -16.38 -23.78 -11.07
N ILE A 22 -15.93 -24.13 -12.28
CA ILE A 22 -15.46 -23.16 -13.27
C ILE A 22 -16.60 -22.24 -13.72
N LYS A 23 -17.81 -22.78 -13.95
CA LYS A 23 -18.97 -21.97 -14.32
C LYS A 23 -19.34 -20.99 -13.21
N LYS A 24 -19.31 -21.43 -11.95
CA LYS A 24 -19.52 -20.58 -10.76
C LYS A 24 -18.45 -19.49 -10.67
N GLY A 25 -17.16 -19.85 -10.79
CA GLY A 25 -16.06 -18.88 -10.76
C GLY A 25 -16.14 -17.86 -11.90
N LYS A 26 -16.48 -18.27 -13.13
CA LYS A 26 -16.70 -17.35 -14.26
C LYS A 26 -17.89 -16.42 -14.01
N ALA A 27 -18.99 -16.94 -13.46
CA ALA A 27 -20.15 -16.13 -13.11
C ALA A 27 -19.84 -15.10 -12.01
N GLU A 28 -19.06 -15.48 -10.99
CA GLU A 28 -18.62 -14.56 -9.93
C GLU A 28 -17.69 -13.46 -10.47
N VAL A 29 -16.72 -13.80 -11.33
CA VAL A 29 -15.84 -12.83 -11.97
C VAL A 29 -16.63 -11.87 -12.87
N GLN A 30 -17.60 -12.39 -13.63
CA GLN A 30 -18.51 -11.58 -14.43
C GLN A 30 -19.39 -10.68 -13.55
N GLY A 31 -19.90 -11.19 -12.43
CA GLY A 31 -20.66 -10.42 -11.44
C GLY A 31 -19.84 -9.26 -10.87
N ARG A 32 -18.59 -9.51 -10.45
CA ARG A 32 -17.66 -8.46 -9.98
C ARG A 32 -17.39 -7.42 -11.06
N ARG A 33 -17.20 -7.85 -12.31
CA ARG A 33 -16.99 -6.93 -13.44
C ARG A 33 -18.23 -6.08 -13.71
N ASN A 34 -19.42 -6.68 -13.68
CA ASN A 34 -20.68 -5.95 -13.87
C ASN A 34 -20.90 -4.96 -12.74
N GLU A 35 -20.60 -5.32 -11.49
CA GLU A 35 -20.69 -4.41 -10.35
C GLU A 35 -19.74 -3.21 -10.51
N GLN A 36 -18.49 -3.46 -10.90
CA GLN A 36 -17.51 -2.40 -11.17
C GLN A 36 -17.95 -1.48 -12.32
N LEU A 37 -18.52 -2.03 -13.39
CA LEU A 37 -19.03 -1.24 -14.51
C LEU A 37 -20.28 -0.45 -14.11
N ALA A 38 -21.21 -1.04 -13.34
CA ALA A 38 -22.42 -0.36 -12.90
C ALA A 38 -22.13 0.85 -11.99
N ARG A 39 -21.05 0.78 -11.20
CA ARG A 39 -20.51 1.90 -10.40
C ARG A 39 -19.98 3.07 -11.24
N LYS A 40 -19.79 2.92 -12.55
CA LYS A 40 -19.42 4.05 -13.42
C LYS A 40 -20.68 4.84 -13.79
N ASN A 41 -20.55 6.16 -13.86
CA ASN A 41 -21.68 7.04 -14.14
C ASN A 41 -21.94 7.16 -15.66
N PRO A 42 -23.08 6.65 -16.18
CA PRO A 42 -23.40 6.69 -17.60
C PRO A 42 -23.63 8.12 -18.09
N GLU A 43 -24.18 9.01 -17.27
CA GLU A 43 -24.42 10.41 -17.64
C GLU A 43 -23.11 11.14 -17.88
N ARG A 44 -22.07 10.82 -17.08
CA ARG A 44 -20.74 11.40 -17.27
C ARG A 44 -20.10 10.92 -18.58
N LEU A 45 -20.21 9.63 -18.87
CA LEU A 45 -19.70 9.06 -20.12
C LEU A 45 -20.45 9.65 -21.34
N GLN A 46 -21.76 9.81 -21.22
CA GLN A 46 -22.59 10.42 -22.25
C GLN A 46 -22.16 11.86 -22.53
N LYS A 47 -21.95 12.69 -21.49
CA LYS A 47 -21.46 14.05 -21.65
C LYS A 47 -20.12 14.12 -22.39
N GLN A 48 -19.18 13.25 -22.06
CA GLN A 48 -17.87 13.21 -22.73
C GLN A 48 -18.00 12.83 -24.22
N ILE A 49 -18.87 11.86 -24.52
CA ILE A 49 -19.18 11.49 -25.91
C ILE A 49 -19.82 12.68 -26.63
N ASP A 50 -20.79 13.34 -26.00
CA ASP A 50 -21.49 14.47 -26.59
C ASP A 50 -20.52 15.65 -26.83
N ASP A 51 -19.56 15.90 -25.93
CA ASP A 51 -18.57 16.95 -26.09
C ASP A 51 -17.59 16.64 -27.25
N LEU A 52 -17.12 15.40 -27.38
CA LEU A 52 -16.30 14.98 -28.53
C LEU A 52 -17.10 15.03 -29.84
N LYS A 53 -18.37 14.62 -29.81
CA LYS A 53 -19.26 14.71 -30.98
C LYS A 53 -19.60 16.15 -31.34
N LYS A 54 -19.72 17.05 -30.36
CA LYS A 54 -19.90 18.49 -30.62
C LYS A 54 -18.69 19.04 -31.37
N ILE A 55 -17.46 18.66 -31.02
CA ILE A 55 -16.25 19.07 -31.76
C ILE A 55 -16.31 18.60 -33.22
N THR A 56 -16.73 17.34 -33.47
CA THR A 56 -16.93 16.85 -34.84
C THR A 56 -18.03 17.61 -35.58
N THR A 57 -19.12 17.94 -34.89
CA THR A 57 -20.27 18.64 -35.48
C THR A 57 -19.96 20.10 -35.76
N SER A 58 -19.13 20.74 -34.92
CA SER A 58 -18.64 22.11 -35.13
C SER A 58 -17.58 22.22 -36.25
N GLY A 59 -17.32 21.15 -36.99
CA GLY A 59 -16.38 21.12 -38.11
C GLY A 59 -14.92 20.92 -37.72
N GLY A 60 -14.64 20.65 -36.43
CA GLY A 60 -13.31 20.30 -35.96
C GLY A 60 -13.01 18.82 -36.22
N LYS A 61 -11.83 18.51 -36.73
CA LYS A 61 -11.37 17.12 -36.88
C LYS A 61 -10.86 16.65 -35.52
N LEU A 62 -11.36 15.52 -35.03
CA LEU A 62 -10.81 14.90 -33.83
C LEU A 62 -9.38 14.44 -34.09
N THR A 63 -8.55 14.53 -33.07
CA THR A 63 -7.23 13.90 -33.09
C THR A 63 -7.39 12.38 -33.07
N ARG A 64 -6.40 11.62 -33.57
CA ARG A 64 -6.40 10.15 -33.50
C ARG A 64 -6.66 9.62 -32.08
N HIS A 65 -6.14 10.33 -31.07
CA HIS A 65 -6.37 9.98 -29.68
C HIS A 65 -7.84 10.21 -29.28
N GLU A 66 -8.45 11.32 -29.70
CA GLU A 66 -9.85 11.62 -29.44
C GLU A 66 -10.82 10.68 -30.16
N GLU A 67 -10.48 10.21 -31.36
CA GLU A 67 -11.24 9.17 -32.06
C GLU A 67 -11.20 7.85 -31.28
N GLN A 68 -10.01 7.46 -30.79
CA GLN A 68 -9.83 6.27 -29.97
C GLN A 68 -10.57 6.40 -28.63
N THR A 69 -10.56 7.58 -28.00
CA THR A 69 -11.32 7.80 -26.76
C THR A 69 -12.81 7.80 -27.01
N LEU A 70 -13.31 8.36 -28.12
CA LEU A 70 -14.72 8.29 -28.50
C LEU A 70 -15.15 6.83 -28.63
N GLU A 71 -14.42 6.01 -29.40
CA GLU A 71 -14.73 4.59 -29.56
C GLU A 71 -14.69 3.84 -28.21
N GLY A 72 -13.71 4.16 -27.36
CA GLY A 72 -13.60 3.60 -26.02
C GLY A 72 -14.79 3.94 -25.13
N LEU A 73 -15.17 5.22 -25.09
CA LEU A 73 -16.29 5.72 -24.29
C LEU A 73 -17.63 5.16 -24.77
N GLU A 74 -17.85 5.01 -26.07
CA GLU A 74 -19.07 4.40 -26.61
C GLU A 74 -19.21 2.92 -26.21
N LYS A 75 -18.11 2.15 -26.31
CA LYS A 75 -18.10 0.75 -25.85
C LYS A 75 -18.31 0.66 -24.35
N GLU A 76 -17.69 1.55 -23.59
CA GLU A 76 -17.85 1.60 -22.15
C GLU A 76 -19.28 1.93 -21.74
N LEU A 77 -19.90 2.95 -22.35
CA LEU A 77 -21.29 3.32 -22.08
C LEU A 77 -22.26 2.17 -22.36
N ARG A 78 -22.07 1.42 -23.45
CA ARG A 78 -22.84 0.20 -23.74
C ARG A 78 -22.63 -0.88 -22.69
N ALA A 79 -21.38 -1.09 -22.24
CA ALA A 79 -21.05 -2.06 -21.21
C ALA A 79 -21.63 -1.68 -19.84
N VAL A 80 -21.61 -0.39 -19.49
CA VAL A 80 -22.18 0.14 -18.24
C VAL A 80 -23.69 0.00 -18.23
N LYS A 81 -24.39 0.36 -19.33
CA LYS A 81 -25.84 0.16 -19.45
C LYS A 81 -26.20 -1.32 -19.29
N LYS A 82 -25.55 -2.21 -20.05
CA LYS A 82 -25.75 -3.66 -19.93
C LYS A 82 -25.48 -4.19 -18.52
N ALA A 83 -24.40 -3.74 -17.88
CA ALA A 83 -24.06 -4.15 -16.52
C ALA A 83 -25.13 -3.70 -15.52
N ARG A 84 -25.65 -2.48 -15.67
CA ARG A 84 -26.76 -1.98 -14.84
C ARG A 84 -28.04 -2.77 -15.07
N ASP A 85 -28.39 -3.08 -16.31
CA ASP A 85 -29.55 -3.91 -16.62
C ASP A 85 -29.42 -5.30 -15.98
N THR A 86 -28.21 -5.87 -15.95
CA THR A 86 -27.96 -7.16 -15.28
C THR A 86 -28.01 -7.08 -13.76
N LEU A 87 -27.70 -5.92 -13.16
CA LEU A 87 -27.79 -5.69 -11.72
C LEU A 87 -29.20 -5.23 -11.29
N GLY A 88 -29.99 -4.67 -12.21
CA GLY A 88 -31.31 -4.10 -11.94
C GLY A 88 -31.25 -3.05 -10.83
N ASP A 89 -32.13 -3.19 -9.85
CA ASP A 89 -32.26 -2.28 -8.70
C ASP A 89 -31.04 -2.26 -7.76
N LYS A 90 -30.12 -3.24 -7.89
CA LYS A 90 -28.86 -3.26 -7.13
C LYS A 90 -27.81 -2.31 -7.71
N ALA A 91 -28.05 -1.75 -8.88
CA ALA A 91 -27.11 -0.82 -9.50
C ALA A 91 -27.09 0.51 -8.73
N PRO A 92 -25.90 1.08 -8.43
CA PRO A 92 -25.83 2.38 -7.79
C PRO A 92 -26.49 3.47 -8.65
N SER A 93 -27.40 4.25 -8.05
CA SER A 93 -28.01 5.41 -8.67
C SER A 93 -27.13 6.66 -8.50
N PHE A 94 -26.96 7.44 -9.56
CA PHE A 94 -26.11 8.65 -9.57
C PHE A 94 -26.92 9.95 -9.58
N GLY A 95 -28.20 9.88 -9.19
CA GLY A 95 -29.16 10.98 -9.29
C GLY A 95 -29.40 11.73 -7.97
N ARG A 96 -29.21 13.05 -8.03
CA ARG A 96 -29.91 14.16 -7.32
C ARG A 96 -30.30 13.95 -5.85
N GLY A 97 -29.53 14.59 -4.96
CA GLY A 97 -29.80 14.77 -3.53
C GLY A 97 -28.56 14.32 -2.75
N TRP A 98 -27.76 15.15 -2.10
CA TRP A 98 -28.15 15.98 -0.94
C TRP A 98 -29.25 15.36 -0.07
N ASN A 99 -29.43 14.04 -0.07
CA ASN A 99 -30.11 13.34 1.00
C ASN A 99 -29.09 13.19 2.14
N ARG A 100 -28.98 14.26 2.92
CA ARG A 100 -28.15 14.38 4.13
C ARG A 100 -28.67 13.49 5.27
N ASP A 101 -29.79 12.80 5.05
CA ASP A 101 -30.60 12.25 6.13
C ASP A 101 -30.57 10.73 6.25
N ASP A 102 -30.04 9.98 5.26
CA ASP A 102 -30.05 8.50 5.33
C ASP A 102 -28.68 7.88 5.70
N ASP A 103 -27.58 8.60 5.49
CA ASP A 103 -26.22 8.10 5.80
C ASP A 103 -25.67 8.60 7.16
N SER A 104 -26.49 9.34 7.91
CA SER A 104 -26.14 9.85 9.24
C SER A 104 -26.22 8.79 10.35
N ARG A 105 -26.63 7.55 10.02
CA ARG A 105 -26.76 6.44 10.99
C ARG A 105 -25.71 5.33 10.83
N SER A 106 -24.97 5.30 9.72
CA SER A 106 -23.91 4.29 9.48
C SER A 106 -22.48 4.87 9.56
N GLY A 107 -22.35 6.16 9.85
CA GLY A 107 -21.07 6.80 10.11
C GLY A 107 -20.60 6.48 11.53
N VAL A 108 -19.69 5.51 11.66
CA VAL A 108 -18.90 5.22 12.86
C VAL A 108 -18.47 6.53 13.52
N LEU A 109 -19.10 6.87 14.65
CA LEU A 109 -18.72 7.98 15.52
C LEU A 109 -17.22 7.83 15.85
N GLY A 110 -16.36 8.59 15.18
CA GLY A 110 -14.91 8.57 15.47
C GLY A 110 -13.98 8.80 14.29
N LYS A 111 -14.47 8.79 13.04
CA LYS A 111 -13.63 9.11 11.87
C LYS A 111 -14.12 10.38 11.17
N ARG A 112 -14.08 11.53 11.88
CA ARG A 112 -14.16 12.83 11.22
C ARG A 112 -12.94 12.96 10.30
N ARG A 113 -13.18 13.13 8.99
CA ARG A 113 -12.12 13.43 8.02
C ARG A 113 -11.41 14.70 8.46
N ARG A 114 -10.10 14.60 8.71
CA ARG A 114 -9.21 15.74 8.98
C ARG A 114 -9.07 16.54 7.67
N GLY A 115 -10.08 17.35 7.35
CA GLY A 115 -10.13 18.06 6.07
C GLY A 115 -11.47 18.71 5.71
N SER A 116 -12.52 18.63 6.53
CA SER A 116 -13.72 19.47 6.33
C SER A 116 -13.44 20.90 6.76
N ASN A 117 -12.62 21.61 5.98
CA ASN A 117 -12.50 23.06 6.02
C ASN A 117 -13.68 23.67 5.23
N GLU A 118 -14.89 23.36 5.69
CA GLU A 118 -16.12 24.09 5.33
C GLU A 118 -16.56 24.81 6.61
N ALA A 119 -15.63 25.58 7.17
CA ALA A 119 -15.97 26.70 8.04
C ALA A 119 -16.16 27.91 7.13
N THR A 120 -17.13 27.83 6.22
CA THR A 120 -17.81 29.01 5.72
C THR A 120 -18.61 29.51 6.91
N ALA A 121 -17.93 30.28 7.78
CA ALA A 121 -18.57 31.03 8.84
C ALA A 121 -19.50 32.03 8.15
N SER A 122 -20.73 31.61 7.87
CA SER A 122 -21.80 32.52 7.50
C SER A 122 -22.03 33.37 8.73
N ASP A 123 -21.88 34.68 8.56
CA ASP A 123 -22.12 35.68 9.61
C ASP A 123 -23.55 35.53 10.19
N ASP A 124 -24.46 34.85 9.49
CA ASP A 124 -25.85 34.59 9.88
C ASP A 124 -26.04 33.78 11.19
N ASP A 125 -25.05 33.01 11.65
CA ASP A 125 -25.17 32.19 12.88
C ASP A 125 -24.99 32.99 14.19
N VAL A 126 -24.61 34.28 14.11
CA VAL A 126 -24.39 35.15 15.28
C VAL A 126 -25.58 36.10 15.46
N PRO A 127 -26.23 36.17 16.64
CA PRO A 127 -27.30 37.14 16.90
C PRO A 127 -26.85 38.60 16.67
N GLU A 128 -27.73 39.44 16.14
CA GLU A 128 -27.43 40.83 15.78
C GLU A 128 -26.88 41.66 16.95
N ASP A 129 -27.38 41.41 18.18
CA ASP A 129 -26.90 42.05 19.41
C ASP A 129 -25.41 41.79 19.71
N VAL A 130 -24.91 40.61 19.31
CA VAL A 130 -23.50 40.22 19.49
C VAL A 130 -22.63 40.84 18.40
N LYS A 131 -23.16 41.01 17.19
CA LYS A 131 -22.46 41.65 16.05
C LYS A 131 -22.23 43.14 16.28
N ASN A 132 -23.15 43.80 16.98
CA ASN A 132 -23.10 45.24 17.24
C ASN A 132 -22.18 45.62 18.40
N ILE A 133 -21.58 44.65 19.10
CA ILE A 133 -20.60 44.93 20.14
C ILE A 133 -19.39 45.60 19.47
N PRO A 134 -19.06 46.86 19.81
CA PRO A 134 -17.95 47.56 19.19
C PRO A 134 -16.63 46.87 19.59
N MET A 135 -15.79 46.61 18.60
CA MET A 135 -14.46 46.08 18.82
C MET A 135 -13.64 47.05 19.69
N PRO A 136 -12.82 46.54 20.64
CA PRO A 136 -11.86 47.36 21.36
C PRO A 136 -11.01 48.20 20.42
N ARG A 137 -10.68 49.44 20.82
CA ARG A 137 -9.92 50.40 19.99
C ARG A 137 -8.55 49.89 19.53
N ASP A 138 -8.02 48.87 20.20
CA ASP A 138 -6.72 48.27 19.93
C ASP A 138 -6.80 47.02 19.03
N THR A 139 -7.98 46.68 18.46
CA THR A 139 -8.04 45.58 17.50
C THR A 139 -7.47 46.07 16.16
N PRO A 140 -6.34 45.51 15.70
CA PRO A 140 -5.75 45.92 14.44
C PRO A 140 -6.74 45.68 13.29
N PRO A 141 -6.67 46.47 12.20
CA PRO A 141 -7.50 46.24 11.04
C PRO A 141 -7.30 44.82 10.51
N PRO A 142 -8.36 44.19 9.96
CA PRO A 142 -8.25 42.86 9.39
C PRO A 142 -7.18 42.83 8.30
N ILE A 143 -6.38 41.76 8.28
CA ILE A 143 -5.33 41.57 7.27
C ILE A 143 -5.99 41.60 5.88
N PRO A 144 -5.51 42.43 4.94
CA PRO A 144 -6.10 42.51 3.61
C PRO A 144 -6.09 41.15 2.91
N LYS A 145 -7.20 40.81 2.25
CA LYS A 145 -7.40 39.49 1.61
C LYS A 145 -6.27 39.14 0.64
N GLU A 146 -5.73 40.12 -0.08
CA GLU A 146 -4.61 39.92 -1.02
C GLU A 146 -3.35 39.36 -0.34
N VAL A 147 -3.07 39.78 0.89
CA VAL A 147 -1.90 39.29 1.66
C VAL A 147 -2.16 37.86 2.14
N LEU A 148 -3.38 37.56 2.58
CA LEU A 148 -3.78 36.20 2.93
C LEU A 148 -3.74 35.28 1.71
N ASP A 149 -4.22 35.73 0.55
CA ASP A 149 -4.23 34.96 -0.69
C ASP A 149 -2.81 34.65 -1.18
N LYS A 150 -1.90 35.62 -1.10
CA LYS A 150 -0.46 35.40 -1.37
C LYS A 150 0.09 34.34 -0.43
N TRP A 151 -0.13 34.46 0.88
CA TRP A 151 0.34 33.48 1.87
C TRP A 151 -0.24 32.07 1.62
N TYR A 152 -1.53 31.96 1.33
CA TYR A 152 -2.15 30.67 1.01
C TYR A 152 -1.70 30.11 -0.33
N SER A 153 -1.36 30.96 -1.29
CA SER A 153 -0.84 30.54 -2.60
C SER A 153 0.58 29.97 -2.49
N GLU A 154 1.48 30.66 -1.79
CA GLU A 154 2.84 30.19 -1.49
C GLU A 154 2.81 28.88 -0.70
N ARG A 155 1.93 28.79 0.30
CA ARG A 155 1.74 27.56 1.09
C ARG A 155 1.27 26.39 0.25
N ARG A 156 0.35 26.62 -0.70
CA ARG A 156 -0.12 25.60 -1.65
C ARG A 156 0.98 25.21 -2.64
N ALA A 157 1.72 26.17 -3.17
CA ALA A 157 2.85 25.93 -4.06
C ALA A 157 3.92 25.07 -3.40
N ARG A 158 4.29 25.38 -2.14
CA ARG A 158 5.25 24.59 -1.36
C ARG A 158 4.79 23.15 -1.14
N ARG A 159 3.51 22.95 -0.79
CA ARG A 159 2.94 21.60 -0.62
C ARG A 159 2.94 20.83 -1.94
N ASN A 160 2.56 21.47 -3.04
CA ASN A 160 2.55 20.84 -4.36
C ASN A 160 3.97 20.46 -4.80
N ALA A 161 4.96 21.30 -4.53
CA ALA A 161 6.37 21.00 -4.79
C ALA A 161 6.86 19.81 -3.95
N GLU A 162 6.50 19.72 -2.66
CA GLU A 162 6.84 18.57 -1.81
C GLU A 162 6.20 17.27 -2.30
N ILE A 163 4.95 17.33 -2.77
CA ILE A 163 4.24 16.18 -3.34
C ILE A 163 4.88 15.75 -4.68
N ALA A 164 5.24 16.71 -5.53
CA ALA A 164 5.92 16.44 -6.80
C ALA A 164 7.29 15.80 -6.56
N ALA A 165 8.10 16.34 -5.63
CA ALA A 165 9.38 15.77 -5.25
C ALA A 165 9.25 14.33 -4.72
N LYS A 166 8.22 14.05 -3.89
CA LYS A 166 7.93 12.68 -3.43
C LYS A 166 7.51 11.74 -4.55
N GLN A 167 6.76 12.22 -5.54
CA GLN A 167 6.38 11.41 -6.71
C GLN A 167 7.56 11.13 -7.64
N GLU A 168 8.48 12.08 -7.79
CA GLU A 168 9.71 11.89 -8.57
C GLU A 168 10.67 10.91 -7.88
N GLU A 169 10.81 10.99 -6.55
CA GLU A 169 11.53 10.01 -5.74
C GLU A 169 10.90 8.61 -5.88
N GLU A 170 9.58 8.47 -5.78
CA GLU A 170 8.89 7.17 -5.98
C GLU A 170 8.97 6.66 -7.43
N GLY A 171 9.08 7.56 -8.42
CA GLY A 171 9.23 7.22 -9.83
C GLY A 171 10.65 6.82 -10.25
N ASN A 172 11.67 7.23 -9.49
CA ASN A 172 13.08 6.95 -9.76
C ASN A 172 13.66 5.82 -8.89
N ILE A 173 12.86 5.19 -8.02
CA ILE A 173 13.23 3.90 -7.44
C ILE A 173 13.10 2.89 -8.59
N PRO A 174 14.20 2.28 -9.10
CA PRO A 174 14.05 1.12 -9.96
C PRO A 174 13.26 0.12 -9.14
N LYS A 175 12.05 -0.24 -9.60
CA LYS A 175 11.29 -1.36 -9.04
C LYS A 175 12.27 -2.52 -8.99
N ARG A 176 12.86 -2.79 -7.82
CA ARG A 176 13.50 -4.07 -7.57
C ARG A 176 12.39 -5.06 -7.82
N GLU A 177 12.47 -5.75 -8.94
CA GLU A 177 11.61 -6.87 -9.27
C GLU A 177 11.75 -7.81 -8.08
N ALA A 178 10.77 -7.77 -7.17
CA ALA A 178 10.69 -8.73 -6.10
C ALA A 178 10.69 -10.09 -6.82
N PRO A 179 11.63 -11.00 -6.49
CA PRO A 179 11.74 -12.25 -7.20
C PRO A 179 10.37 -12.91 -7.20
N VAL A 180 9.87 -13.27 -8.38
CA VAL A 180 8.61 -13.98 -8.53
C VAL A 180 8.78 -15.31 -7.79
N ILE A 181 8.34 -15.36 -6.53
CA ILE A 181 8.36 -16.58 -5.74
C ILE A 181 7.28 -17.46 -6.34
N GLU A 182 7.68 -18.32 -7.28
CA GLU A 182 6.84 -19.42 -7.73
C GLU A 182 6.46 -20.25 -6.50
N ALA A 183 5.18 -20.22 -6.13
CA ALA A 183 4.65 -21.03 -5.03
C ALA A 183 4.71 -22.51 -5.43
N LYS A 184 5.90 -23.11 -5.32
CA LYS A 184 6.12 -24.55 -5.49
C LYS A 184 5.50 -25.23 -4.29
N THR A 185 4.28 -25.75 -4.47
CA THR A 185 3.66 -26.66 -3.51
C THR A 185 4.40 -28.00 -3.57
N VAL A 186 5.46 -28.14 -2.78
CA VAL A 186 6.12 -29.41 -2.56
C VAL A 186 5.35 -30.14 -1.46
N TYR A 187 4.88 -31.35 -1.74
CA TYR A 187 4.28 -32.22 -0.72
C TYR A 187 5.40 -32.84 0.13
N GLU A 188 5.98 -32.05 1.02
CA GLU A 188 6.91 -32.54 2.03
C GLU A 188 6.20 -32.76 3.37
N ALA A 189 6.36 -33.95 3.94
CA ALA A 189 5.75 -34.33 5.21
C ALA A 189 6.56 -33.84 6.44
N LYS A 190 7.51 -32.93 6.25
CA LYS A 190 8.33 -32.38 7.34
C LYS A 190 7.57 -31.23 8.01
N PRO A 191 7.43 -31.22 9.35
CA PRO A 191 6.79 -30.11 10.03
C PRO A 191 7.62 -28.83 9.88
N VAL A 192 6.96 -27.72 9.54
CA VAL A 192 7.59 -26.39 9.51
C VAL A 192 7.73 -25.89 10.95
N VAL A 193 8.93 -26.01 11.51
CA VAL A 193 9.25 -25.47 12.84
C VAL A 193 9.57 -23.99 12.71
N ARG A 194 8.81 -23.14 13.42
CA ARG A 194 9.01 -21.69 13.45
C ARG A 194 10.02 -21.31 14.53
N ASP A 195 11.00 -20.50 14.17
CA ASP A 195 11.91 -19.86 15.13
C ASP A 195 11.20 -18.69 15.81
N LEU A 196 10.46 -18.99 16.88
CA LEU A 196 9.67 -17.99 17.63
C LEU A 196 10.52 -16.80 18.12
N ARG A 197 11.82 -17.02 18.37
CA ARG A 197 12.75 -15.95 18.76
C ARG A 197 12.96 -14.94 17.63
N LYS A 198 13.06 -15.39 16.37
CA LYS A 198 13.24 -14.52 15.21
C LYS A 198 11.95 -13.78 14.87
N GLU A 199 10.80 -14.45 14.99
CA GLU A 199 9.48 -13.84 14.82
C GLU A 199 9.19 -12.80 15.91
N ALA A 200 9.59 -13.07 17.16
CA ALA A 200 9.42 -12.11 18.24
C ALA A 200 10.31 -10.87 18.05
N VAL A 201 11.58 -11.06 17.66
CA VAL A 201 12.48 -9.93 17.39
C VAL A 201 12.00 -9.11 16.19
N SER A 202 11.42 -9.74 15.16
CA SER A 202 10.90 -9.01 14.00
C SER A 202 9.57 -8.31 14.24
N ALA A 203 8.70 -8.85 15.11
CA ALA A 203 7.38 -8.30 15.39
C ALA A 203 7.37 -7.27 16.54
N PHE A 204 8.20 -7.47 17.57
CA PHE A 204 8.13 -6.68 18.80
C PHE A 204 9.24 -5.63 18.92
N VAL A 205 10.32 -5.70 18.13
CA VAL A 205 11.37 -4.66 18.15
C VAL A 205 11.04 -3.58 17.13
N PRO A 206 10.97 -2.29 17.54
CA PRO A 206 10.79 -1.18 16.61
C PRO A 206 11.87 -1.17 15.52
N THR A 207 11.47 -0.79 14.31
CA THR A 207 12.37 -0.78 13.13
C THR A 207 13.62 0.05 13.36
N ALA A 208 13.53 1.17 14.08
CA ALA A 208 14.67 2.03 14.42
C ALA A 208 15.71 1.31 15.29
N VAL A 209 15.27 0.49 16.26
CA VAL A 209 16.16 -0.28 17.13
C VAL A 209 16.77 -1.44 16.37
N LYS A 210 15.97 -2.11 15.52
CA LYS A 210 16.47 -3.16 14.63
C LYS A 210 17.58 -2.65 13.71
N LEU A 211 17.40 -1.49 13.10
CA LEU A 211 18.43 -0.86 12.26
C LEU A 211 19.73 -0.58 13.03
N LYS A 212 19.65 -0.13 14.28
CA LYS A 212 20.83 0.09 15.14
C LYS A 212 21.53 -1.22 15.51
N MET A 213 20.76 -2.27 15.83
CA MET A 213 21.30 -3.60 16.10
C MET A 213 21.94 -4.24 14.87
N ASP A 214 21.34 -4.09 13.70
CA ASP A 214 21.85 -4.64 12.44
C ASP A 214 23.12 -3.86 12.00
N LYS A 215 23.14 -2.54 12.16
CA LYS A 215 24.36 -1.71 11.97
C LYS A 215 25.48 -2.13 12.92
N GLY A 216 25.17 -2.36 14.20
CA GLY A 216 26.12 -2.87 15.20
C GLY A 216 26.66 -4.28 14.90
N LYS A 217 25.92 -5.09 14.13
CA LYS A 217 26.36 -6.41 13.63
C LYS A 217 27.13 -6.34 12.31
N GLY A 218 27.26 -5.15 11.71
CA GLY A 218 27.89 -4.96 10.39
C GLY A 218 26.98 -5.26 9.19
N GLU A 219 25.70 -5.55 9.41
CA GLU A 219 24.70 -5.74 8.35
C GLU A 219 24.12 -4.39 7.94
N GLY A 220 24.81 -3.67 7.05
CA GLY A 220 24.36 -2.35 6.59
C GLY A 220 25.39 -1.48 5.86
N GLY A 221 26.62 -1.98 5.65
CA GLY A 221 27.72 -1.23 5.04
C GLY A 221 28.75 -0.78 6.07
N LEU A 222 29.87 -0.23 5.57
CA LEU A 222 30.96 0.28 6.40
C LEU A 222 30.42 1.42 7.28
N MET A 223 30.58 1.28 8.60
CA MET A 223 30.10 2.26 9.57
C MET A 223 31.16 3.35 9.76
N GLU A 224 30.73 4.61 9.78
CA GLU A 224 31.61 5.73 10.11
C GLU A 224 32.06 5.62 11.57
N PRO A 225 33.34 5.94 11.90
CA PRO A 225 33.88 5.76 13.25
C PRO A 225 33.10 6.57 14.30
N GLU A 226 32.59 7.76 13.97
CA GLU A 226 31.76 8.54 14.89
C GLU A 226 30.37 7.92 15.17
N GLU A 227 29.86 7.12 14.24
CA GLU A 227 28.58 6.43 14.42
C GLU A 227 28.74 5.14 15.22
N ALA A 228 29.92 4.51 15.14
CA ALA A 228 30.30 3.37 15.97
C ALA A 228 30.37 3.78 17.44
N ASP A 229 31.07 4.87 17.77
CA ASP A 229 31.17 5.38 19.15
C ASP A 229 29.80 5.70 19.76
N ARG A 230 28.86 6.22 18.95
CA ARG A 230 27.48 6.47 19.42
C ARG A 230 26.72 5.19 19.68
N LEU A 231 26.86 4.19 18.81
CA LEU A 231 26.22 2.89 19.00
C LEU A 231 26.84 2.10 20.16
N GLU A 232 28.13 2.27 20.44
CA GLU A 232 28.80 1.76 21.64
C GLU A 232 28.26 2.45 22.90
N LYS A 233 28.16 3.77 22.89
CA LYS A 233 27.60 4.55 24.01
C LYS A 233 26.14 4.24 24.28
N GLU A 234 25.36 3.96 23.24
CA GLU A 234 23.96 3.55 23.33
C GLU A 234 23.80 2.05 23.67
N GLY A 235 24.90 1.28 23.73
CA GLY A 235 24.91 -0.14 24.12
C GLY A 235 24.49 -1.12 23.03
N TYR A 236 24.44 -0.68 21.77
CA TYR A 236 24.12 -1.52 20.60
C TYR A 236 25.35 -2.22 20.01
N LEU A 237 26.55 -1.72 20.28
CA LEU A 237 27.83 -2.39 20.03
C LEU A 237 28.36 -2.91 21.37
N LYS A 238 28.68 -4.21 21.42
CA LYS A 238 29.32 -4.80 22.59
C LYS A 238 30.82 -4.57 22.47
N THR A 239 31.33 -3.52 23.11
CA THR A 239 32.76 -3.27 23.27
C THR A 239 33.39 -4.52 23.91
N GLY A 240 34.45 -5.05 23.30
CA GLY A 240 35.02 -6.36 23.57
C GLY A 240 35.05 -6.76 25.04
N ASP A 241 34.15 -7.67 25.41
CA ASP A 241 34.26 -8.46 26.63
C ASP A 241 35.19 -9.63 26.28
N THR A 242 36.50 -9.38 26.38
CA THR A 242 37.52 -10.39 26.59
C THR A 242 37.38 -10.92 28.02
N SER A 243 36.27 -11.57 28.31
CA SER A 243 36.13 -12.46 29.46
C SER A 243 35.24 -13.63 29.03
N GLY A 244 35.88 -14.80 28.95
CA GLY A 244 35.23 -16.02 28.47
C GLY A 244 34.01 -16.35 29.30
N GLN A 245 32.82 -16.21 28.72
CA GLN A 245 31.64 -16.90 29.21
C GLN A 245 30.73 -17.26 28.04
N ALA A 246 30.92 -18.49 27.57
CA ALA A 246 29.96 -19.21 26.76
C ALA A 246 28.58 -19.22 27.47
N PRO A 247 27.46 -19.18 26.72
CA PRO A 247 26.16 -19.41 27.31
C PRO A 247 26.11 -20.86 27.82
N THR A 248 26.03 -21.02 29.15
CA THR A 248 25.74 -22.28 29.83
C THR A 248 24.32 -22.72 29.51
N ALA A 249 24.15 -23.46 28.42
CA ALA A 249 23.02 -24.36 28.26
C ALA A 249 23.34 -25.66 29.01
N THR A 250 22.76 -25.80 30.19
CA THR A 250 22.79 -27.03 30.99
C THR A 250 22.10 -28.18 30.23
N THR A 251 22.93 -29.11 29.75
CA THR A 251 22.78 -30.58 29.70
C THR A 251 21.45 -31.20 29.25
N ALA A 252 21.48 -31.90 28.11
CA ALA A 252 21.20 -33.35 28.01
C ALA A 252 21.51 -33.93 26.62
N THR A 253 22.54 -34.80 26.58
CA THR A 253 22.64 -36.11 25.85
C THR A 253 22.38 -36.11 24.33
N THR A 254 23.22 -36.62 23.41
CA THR A 254 23.96 -37.90 23.38
C THR A 254 24.76 -37.96 22.06
N THR A 255 25.96 -38.56 22.09
CA THR A 255 26.55 -39.43 21.03
C THR A 255 27.12 -38.83 19.72
N ALA A 256 28.45 -38.87 19.69
CA ALA A 256 29.34 -39.43 18.66
C ALA A 256 30.04 -38.53 17.59
N GLN A 257 31.35 -38.79 17.56
CA GLN A 257 32.34 -38.66 16.47
C GLN A 257 33.09 -37.33 16.36
N GLY A 258 34.32 -37.35 16.88
CA GLY A 258 35.35 -36.38 16.58
C GLY A 258 36.46 -36.97 15.70
N ARG A 259 37.12 -36.10 14.92
CA ARG A 259 38.59 -35.92 14.91
C ARG A 259 38.94 -34.52 14.34
N PRO A 260 40.11 -33.97 14.71
CA PRO A 260 40.28 -32.54 15.01
C PRO A 260 41.02 -31.72 13.93
N PHE A 261 40.83 -30.41 13.96
CA PHE A 261 41.62 -29.43 13.22
C PHE A 261 42.98 -29.21 13.90
N ARG A 262 44.05 -29.15 13.08
CA ARG A 262 45.45 -28.94 13.52
C ARG A 262 45.66 -27.48 13.93
N ASN A 263 46.20 -27.27 15.13
CA ASN A 263 46.81 -25.99 15.52
C ASN A 263 48.30 -26.04 15.18
N VAL A 264 48.79 -25.02 14.49
CA VAL A 264 50.22 -24.79 14.24
C VAL A 264 50.69 -23.76 15.25
N THR A 265 51.64 -24.12 16.09
CA THR A 265 52.41 -23.20 16.96
C THR A 265 53.78 -23.01 16.33
N MET A 266 54.15 -21.76 16.07
CA MET A 266 55.47 -21.34 15.63
C MET A 266 56.39 -21.35 16.86
N GLU A 267 57.45 -22.15 16.83
CA GLU A 267 58.47 -22.22 17.86
C GLU A 267 59.68 -21.40 17.38
N ASP A 268 60.06 -20.39 18.17
CA ASP A 268 61.20 -19.50 17.93
C ASP A 268 62.52 -20.26 18.07
N VAL A 269 63.41 -20.11 17.08
CA VAL A 269 64.78 -20.60 17.09
C VAL A 269 65.69 -19.40 17.35
N ASP A 270 66.33 -19.37 18.51
CA ASP A 270 67.49 -18.52 18.79
C ASP A 270 68.71 -19.42 19.07
N ASP A 271 69.81 -19.06 18.41
CA ASP A 271 71.08 -19.74 18.21
C ASP A 271 71.91 -19.99 19.48
N GLU A 272 72.66 -21.11 19.55
CA GLU A 272 73.99 -21.11 20.19
C GLU A 272 74.95 -22.20 19.62
N GLU A 273 76.05 -21.69 19.08
CA GLU A 273 77.35 -22.24 18.64
C GLU A 273 77.78 -23.69 18.94
N GLY A 274 78.39 -24.29 17.90
CA GLY A 274 79.39 -25.36 17.97
C GLY A 274 80.29 -25.32 16.73
#